data_AF-A0A7S0Y4V8-F1
#
_entry.id   AF-A0A7S0Y4V8-F1
#
_cell.length_a   1.000
_cell.length_b   1.000
_cell.length_c   1.000
_cell.angle_alpha   90.00
_cell.angle_beta   90.00
_cell.angle_gamma   90.00
#
_symmetry.space_group_name_H-M   'P 1'
#
loop_
_entity.id
_entity.type
_entity.pdbx_description
1 polymer ?
#
loop_
_entity_poly.entity_id
_entity_poly.type
_entity_poly.pdbx_seq_one_letter_code
_entity_poly.pdbx_strand_id
1 'polypeptide(L)'
;MRALKSDMSVYQAANPGSTLHDFVRWYSPRDWQPGGEGSSLGVLSDRFSHPNNVWLACWRGVKPVPAHKQKKLFDYENEAERTLHDLETMAPGDVCRQVLHCGFVAAAHSLSANVCASQVDSVASHLARARHLLWSADDTYQGDAPLGGAHLRDREVEAEHLDEVCTAF
;
A
#
# COMPACT_ATOMS: atom_id res chain seq x y z
N MET A 1 11.26 2.56 2.91
CA MET A 1 12.54 1.98 3.41
C MET A 1 12.49 1.43 4.84
N ARG A 2 11.49 1.73 5.68
CA ARG A 2 11.40 1.16 7.05
C ARG A 2 11.13 -0.35 7.04
N ALA A 3 10.18 -0.80 6.24
CA ALA A 3 9.85 -2.23 6.06
C ALA A 3 11.09 -3.04 5.64
N LEU A 4 11.75 -2.66 4.54
CA LEU A 4 12.96 -3.34 4.05
C LEU A 4 14.07 -3.49 5.12
N LYS A 5 14.31 -2.45 5.93
CA LYS A 5 15.30 -2.52 7.02
C LYS A 5 14.87 -3.48 8.13
N SER A 6 13.57 -3.53 8.44
CA SER A 6 12.99 -4.53 9.36
C SER A 6 13.22 -5.93 8.84
N ASP A 7 12.86 -6.17 7.58
CA ASP A 7 12.94 -7.48 6.92
C ASP A 7 14.39 -7.99 6.88
N MET A 8 15.34 -7.14 6.48
CA MET A 8 16.78 -7.48 6.49
C MET A 8 17.28 -7.78 7.91
N SER A 9 16.84 -7.03 8.91
CA SER A 9 17.24 -7.22 10.31
C SER A 9 16.71 -8.53 10.89
N VAL A 10 15.46 -8.92 10.58
CA VAL A 10 14.90 -10.22 10.99
C VAL A 10 15.65 -11.34 10.29
N TYR A 11 15.88 -11.21 8.98
CA TYR A 11 16.53 -12.22 8.19
C TYR A 11 17.97 -12.48 8.66
N GLN A 12 18.75 -11.44 8.94
CA GLN A 12 20.10 -11.58 9.50
C GLN A 12 20.08 -12.22 10.89
N ALA A 13 19.07 -11.91 11.72
CA ALA A 13 18.94 -12.52 13.04
C ALA A 13 18.61 -14.01 12.97
N ALA A 14 17.77 -14.40 12.01
CA ALA A 14 17.41 -15.80 11.77
C ALA A 14 18.52 -16.60 11.06
N ASN A 15 19.34 -15.93 10.23
CA ASN A 15 20.37 -16.55 9.40
C ASN A 15 21.74 -15.87 9.64
N PRO A 16 22.45 -16.17 10.74
CA PRO A 16 23.78 -15.64 10.98
C PRO A 16 24.76 -16.02 9.88
N GLY A 17 25.56 -15.06 9.40
CA GLY A 17 26.53 -15.27 8.32
C GLY A 17 25.95 -15.22 6.91
N SER A 18 24.63 -15.03 6.78
CA SER A 18 23.98 -14.81 5.48
C SER A 18 24.50 -13.57 4.77
N THR A 19 24.45 -13.60 3.45
CA THR A 19 24.81 -12.49 2.58
C THR A 19 23.56 -11.78 2.05
N LEU A 20 23.73 -10.58 1.50
CA LEU A 20 22.65 -9.88 0.81
C LEU A 20 22.04 -10.73 -0.31
N HIS A 21 22.86 -11.59 -0.92
CA HIS A 21 22.47 -12.46 -2.00
C HIS A 21 21.48 -13.54 -1.56
N ASP A 22 21.73 -14.17 -0.41
CA ASP A 22 20.79 -15.10 0.24
C ASP A 22 19.46 -14.42 0.56
N PHE A 23 19.52 -13.18 1.04
CA PHE A 23 18.33 -12.37 1.33
C PHE A 23 17.54 -12.04 0.06
N VAL A 24 18.19 -11.59 -1.02
CA VAL A 24 17.50 -11.26 -2.28
C VAL A 24 16.84 -12.50 -2.87
N ARG A 25 17.51 -13.66 -2.85
CA ARG A 25 16.93 -14.93 -3.30
C ARG A 25 15.65 -15.28 -2.55
N TRP A 26 15.55 -14.94 -1.26
CA TRP A 26 14.35 -15.16 -0.45
C TRP A 26 13.29 -14.06 -0.62
N TYR A 27 13.70 -12.80 -0.53
CA TYR A 27 12.82 -11.62 -0.50
C TYR A 27 12.26 -11.23 -1.86
N SER A 28 13.06 -11.40 -2.91
CA SER A 28 12.65 -11.15 -4.29
C SER A 28 13.25 -12.19 -5.25
N PRO A 29 12.64 -13.38 -5.33
CA PRO A 29 13.09 -14.44 -6.22
C PRO A 29 13.12 -14.03 -7.70
N ARG A 30 12.38 -12.99 -8.09
CA ARG A 30 12.38 -12.43 -9.46
C ARG A 30 13.66 -11.66 -9.80
N ASP A 31 14.32 -11.11 -8.78
CA ASP A 31 15.57 -10.36 -8.93
C ASP A 31 16.82 -11.26 -8.88
N TRP A 32 16.60 -12.56 -8.73
CA TRP A 32 17.59 -13.59 -8.67
C TRP A 32 17.70 -14.27 -10.05
N GLN A 33 18.85 -14.17 -10.71
CA GLN A 33 19.08 -14.84 -11.99
C GLN A 33 19.82 -16.17 -11.76
N PRO A 34 19.26 -17.32 -12.17
CA PRO A 34 19.97 -18.59 -12.09
C PRO A 34 21.24 -18.54 -12.92
N GLY A 35 22.34 -19.09 -12.39
CA GLY A 35 23.58 -19.25 -13.14
C GLY A 35 23.39 -20.21 -14.32
N GLY A 36 24.14 -20.01 -15.41
CA GLY A 36 24.14 -20.94 -16.54
C GLY A 36 24.54 -22.37 -16.14
N GLU A 37 24.23 -23.35 -16.99
CA GLU A 37 24.48 -24.78 -16.75
C GLU A 37 25.91 -25.02 -16.22
N GLY A 38 26.01 -25.44 -14.95
CA GLY A 38 27.27 -25.76 -14.28
C GLY A 38 27.70 -24.81 -13.17
N SER A 39 27.07 -23.63 -13.01
CA SER A 39 27.32 -22.75 -11.87
C SER A 39 26.15 -22.79 -10.88
N SER A 40 26.34 -23.44 -9.73
CA SER A 40 25.34 -23.52 -8.66
C SER A 40 25.08 -22.19 -7.93
N LEU A 41 25.82 -21.13 -8.27
CA LEU A 41 25.72 -19.80 -7.70
C LEU A 41 25.21 -18.85 -8.79
N GLY A 42 23.93 -18.48 -8.70
CA GLY A 42 23.33 -17.47 -9.55
C GLY A 42 23.86 -16.06 -9.30
N VAL A 43 23.45 -15.13 -10.16
CA VAL A 43 23.91 -13.73 -10.15
C VAL A 43 22.73 -12.83 -9.76
N LEU A 44 23.02 -11.79 -8.99
CA LEU A 44 22.04 -10.74 -8.72
C LEU A 44 21.80 -9.92 -10.00
N SER A 45 20.57 -9.45 -10.21
CA SER A 45 20.25 -8.59 -11.36
C SER A 45 21.09 -7.30 -11.36
N ASP A 46 21.24 -6.65 -12.52
CA ASP A 46 22.10 -5.46 -12.69
C ASP A 46 21.82 -4.33 -11.69
N ARG A 47 20.55 -4.17 -11.30
CA ARG A 47 20.08 -3.27 -10.23
C ARG A 47 20.84 -3.49 -8.91
N PHE A 48 21.22 -4.71 -8.62
CA PHE A 48 21.86 -5.11 -7.38
C PHE A 48 23.39 -5.19 -7.45
N SER A 49 23.95 -5.22 -8.67
CA SER A 49 25.38 -5.36 -8.94
C SER A 49 26.15 -4.02 -8.90
N HIS A 50 25.45 -2.89 -8.79
CA HIS A 50 26.09 -1.57 -8.70
C HIS A 50 26.78 -1.34 -7.33
N PRO A 51 27.99 -0.73 -7.31
CA PRO A 51 28.74 -0.45 -6.06
C PRO A 51 27.98 0.44 -5.05
N ASN A 52 27.11 1.32 -5.53
CA ASN A 52 26.29 2.24 -4.73
C ASN A 52 24.85 1.74 -4.53
N ASN A 53 24.68 0.44 -4.32
CA ASN A 53 23.35 -0.14 -4.11
C ASN A 53 22.78 0.24 -2.73
N VAL A 54 21.63 0.92 -2.74
CA VAL A 54 20.86 1.29 -1.54
C VAL A 54 20.53 0.08 -0.66
N TRP A 55 20.29 -1.09 -1.24
CA TRP A 55 20.01 -2.32 -0.51
C TRP A 55 21.26 -2.85 0.19
N LEU A 56 22.43 -2.76 -0.45
CA LEU A 56 23.70 -3.15 0.17
C LEU A 56 24.06 -2.21 1.32
N ALA A 57 23.83 -0.91 1.15
CA ALA A 57 23.98 0.06 2.23
C ALA A 57 23.04 -0.22 3.41
N CYS A 58 21.77 -0.54 3.14
CA CYS A 58 20.83 -1.00 4.17
C CYS A 58 21.30 -2.28 4.86
N TRP A 59 21.67 -3.30 4.10
CA TRP A 59 22.10 -4.60 4.60
C TRP A 59 23.28 -4.49 5.57
N ARG A 60 24.27 -3.67 5.23
CA ARG A 60 25.43 -3.41 6.09
C ARG A 60 25.09 -2.53 7.31
N GLY A 61 24.08 -1.68 7.19
CA GLY A 61 23.70 -0.71 8.23
C GLY A 61 22.66 -1.22 9.23
N VAL A 62 21.98 -2.34 8.97
CA VAL A 62 21.00 -2.91 9.90
C VAL A 62 21.69 -3.79 10.95
N LYS A 63 21.13 -3.78 12.16
CA LYS A 63 21.54 -4.70 13.22
C LYS A 63 20.67 -5.96 13.17
N PRO A 64 21.20 -7.17 13.35
CA PRO A 64 20.39 -8.38 13.45
C PRO A 64 19.50 -8.32 14.70
N VAL A 65 18.19 -8.22 14.52
CA VAL A 65 17.22 -8.20 15.63
C VAL A 65 16.04 -9.11 15.25
N PRO A 66 15.70 -10.13 16.07
CA PRO A 66 14.55 -10.98 15.84
C PRO A 66 13.23 -10.19 15.81
N ALA A 67 12.25 -10.64 15.03
CA ALA A 67 10.97 -9.96 14.84
C ALA A 67 10.29 -9.53 16.16
N HIS A 68 10.25 -10.42 17.16
CA HIS A 68 9.62 -10.14 18.45
C HIS A 68 10.35 -9.08 19.31
N LYS A 69 11.59 -8.70 18.95
CA LYS A 69 12.37 -7.62 19.61
C LYS A 69 12.47 -6.36 18.75
N GLN A 70 11.94 -6.40 17.53
CA GLN A 70 11.93 -5.22 16.67
C GLN A 70 10.86 -4.23 17.13
N LYS A 71 11.12 -2.94 16.88
CA LYS A 71 10.09 -1.92 17.05
C LYS A 71 8.95 -2.19 16.07
N LYS A 72 7.70 -2.10 16.55
CA LYS A 72 6.50 -2.18 15.70
C LYS A 72 6.64 -1.19 14.53
N LEU A 73 6.42 -1.66 13.30
CA LEU A 73 6.45 -0.81 12.10
C LEU A 73 5.23 0.12 12.03
N PHE A 74 4.10 -0.38 12.53
CA PHE A 74 2.83 0.31 12.61
C PHE A 74 2.37 0.35 14.07
N ASP A 75 2.02 1.55 14.54
CA ASP A 75 1.53 1.77 15.90
C ASP A 75 0.00 1.90 15.85
N TYR A 76 -0.67 0.74 15.94
CA TYR A 76 -2.13 0.70 15.86
C TYR A 76 -2.82 1.43 17.03
N GLU A 77 -2.15 1.59 18.17
CA GLU A 77 -2.72 2.27 19.35
C GLU A 77 -2.78 3.77 19.08
N ASN A 78 -1.66 4.34 18.65
CA ASN A 78 -1.58 5.76 18.31
C ASN A 78 -2.47 6.11 17.11
N GLU A 79 -2.49 5.29 16.06
CA GLU A 79 -3.36 5.56 14.91
C GLU A 79 -4.84 5.42 15.25
N ALA A 80 -5.22 4.48 16.13
CA ALA A 80 -6.59 4.36 16.60
C ALA A 80 -7.00 5.57 17.46
N GLU A 81 -6.16 5.98 18.40
CA GLU A 81 -6.41 7.16 19.25
C GLU A 81 -6.52 8.43 18.39
N ARG A 82 -5.61 8.60 17.43
CA ARG A 82 -5.67 9.70 16.46
C ARG A 82 -6.98 9.69 15.67
N THR A 83 -7.39 8.53 15.15
CA THR A 83 -8.65 8.40 14.40
C THR A 83 -9.86 8.77 15.25
N LEU A 84 -9.90 8.33 16.51
CA LEU A 84 -11.00 8.66 17.42
C LEU A 84 -11.01 10.15 17.76
N HIS A 85 -9.85 10.74 18.01
CA HIS A 85 -9.72 12.17 18.26
C HIS A 85 -10.16 13.01 17.05
N ASP A 86 -9.78 12.61 15.85
CA ASP A 86 -10.19 13.26 14.61
C ASP A 86 -11.72 13.22 14.45
N LEU A 87 -12.37 12.09 14.78
CA LEU A 87 -13.82 11.96 14.76
C LEU A 87 -14.51 12.82 15.82
N GLU A 88 -13.95 12.93 17.03
CA GLU A 88 -14.49 13.74 18.11
C GLU A 88 -14.35 15.24 17.85
N THR A 89 -13.25 15.67 17.23
CA THR A 89 -12.94 17.07 16.97
C THR A 89 -13.41 17.58 15.61
N MET A 90 -13.93 16.69 14.75
CA MET A 90 -14.40 17.06 13.42
C MET A 90 -15.52 18.10 13.48
N ALA A 91 -15.39 19.14 12.67
CA ALA A 91 -16.46 20.12 12.54
C ALA A 91 -17.73 19.44 11.95
N PRO A 92 -18.94 19.73 12.46
CA PRO A 92 -20.16 19.10 11.96
C PRO A 92 -20.36 19.24 10.44
N GLY A 93 -19.88 20.34 9.86
CA GLY A 93 -19.92 20.55 8.40
C GLY A 93 -19.07 19.55 7.61
N ASP A 94 -17.92 19.14 8.14
CA ASP A 94 -17.04 18.16 7.51
C ASP A 94 -17.60 16.74 7.64
N VAL A 95 -18.18 16.40 8.79
CA VAL A 95 -18.94 15.15 8.97
C VAL A 95 -20.07 15.06 7.93
N CYS A 96 -20.87 16.12 7.79
CA CYS A 96 -21.95 16.16 6.79
C CYS A 96 -21.42 15.95 5.37
N ARG A 97 -20.27 16.55 5.00
CA ARG A 97 -19.67 16.34 3.68
C ARG A 97 -19.25 14.89 3.46
N GLN A 98 -18.58 14.27 4.42
CA GLN A 98 -18.15 12.88 4.33
C GLN A 98 -19.35 11.94 4.22
N VAL A 99 -20.37 12.11 5.07
CA VAL A 99 -21.60 11.31 5.01
C VAL A 99 -22.32 11.48 3.68
N LEU A 100 -22.42 12.71 3.15
CA LEU A 100 -23.01 12.96 1.84
C LEU A 100 -22.22 12.29 0.71
N HIS A 101 -20.89 12.37 0.74
CA HIS A 101 -20.01 11.71 -0.24
C HIS A 101 -20.21 10.19 -0.21
N CYS A 102 -20.13 9.56 0.96
CA CYS A 102 -20.42 8.14 1.13
C CYS A 102 -21.83 7.78 0.65
N GLY A 103 -22.83 8.60 0.95
CA GLY A 103 -24.21 8.42 0.50
C GLY A 103 -24.34 8.47 -1.02
N PHE A 104 -23.69 9.42 -1.70
CA PHE A 104 -23.68 9.50 -3.15
C PHE A 104 -22.95 8.33 -3.80
N VAL A 105 -21.80 7.90 -3.26
CA VAL A 105 -21.08 6.72 -3.74
C VAL A 105 -21.95 5.47 -3.59
N ALA A 106 -22.57 5.25 -2.43
CA ALA A 106 -23.45 4.11 -2.19
C ALA A 106 -24.68 4.12 -3.11
N ALA A 107 -25.29 5.30 -3.34
CA ALA A 107 -26.40 5.47 -4.27
C ALA A 107 -25.97 5.18 -5.72
N ALA A 108 -24.81 5.68 -6.15
CA ALA A 108 -24.28 5.42 -7.49
C ALA A 108 -23.97 3.93 -7.70
N HIS A 109 -23.35 3.28 -6.71
CA HIS A 109 -23.10 1.84 -6.73
C HIS A 109 -24.40 1.04 -6.80
N SER A 110 -25.36 1.36 -5.92
CA SER A 110 -26.69 0.72 -5.93
C SER A 110 -27.42 0.91 -7.25
N LEU A 111 -27.31 2.08 -7.88
CA LEU A 111 -27.89 2.35 -9.19
C LEU A 111 -27.18 1.54 -10.29
N SER A 112 -25.85 1.45 -10.25
CA SER A 112 -25.09 0.64 -11.23
C SER A 112 -25.35 -0.86 -11.11
N ALA A 113 -25.61 -1.35 -9.89
CA ALA A 113 -25.84 -2.76 -9.61
C ALA A 113 -27.30 -3.19 -9.88
N ASN A 114 -28.28 -2.33 -9.59
CA ASN A 114 -29.71 -2.66 -9.69
C ASN A 114 -30.35 -2.20 -11.00
N VAL A 115 -29.86 -1.11 -11.60
CA VAL A 115 -30.27 -0.77 -12.96
C VAL A 115 -29.49 -1.69 -13.88
N CYS A 116 -30.13 -2.27 -14.88
CA CYS A 116 -29.43 -2.66 -16.09
C CYS A 116 -28.84 -1.38 -16.72
N ALA A 117 -27.82 -0.78 -16.14
CA ALA A 117 -27.15 0.42 -16.65
C ALA A 117 -26.53 0.13 -18.03
N SER A 118 -26.39 -1.16 -18.38
CA SER A 118 -26.10 -1.67 -19.71
C SER A 118 -27.26 -1.57 -20.72
N GLN A 119 -28.49 -1.30 -20.29
CA GLN A 119 -29.67 -1.19 -21.17
C GLN A 119 -30.02 0.25 -21.53
N VAL A 120 -29.45 1.25 -20.87
CA VAL A 120 -29.71 2.68 -21.16
C VAL A 120 -28.39 3.46 -21.14
N ASP A 121 -27.86 3.79 -22.32
CA ASP A 121 -26.58 4.48 -22.51
C ASP A 121 -26.49 5.82 -21.79
N SER A 122 -27.62 6.53 -21.64
CA SER A 122 -27.65 7.79 -20.92
C SER A 122 -27.36 7.59 -19.43
N VAL A 123 -27.86 6.51 -18.81
CA VAL A 123 -27.64 6.22 -17.38
C VAL A 123 -26.17 5.87 -17.14
N ALA A 124 -25.57 5.03 -17.99
CA ALA A 124 -24.14 4.73 -17.94
C ALA A 124 -23.27 5.99 -18.04
N SER A 125 -23.61 6.90 -18.96
CA SER A 125 -22.88 8.16 -19.16
C SER A 125 -23.00 9.12 -17.96
N HIS A 126 -24.15 9.16 -17.28
CA HIS A 126 -24.32 9.97 -16.07
C HIS A 126 -23.62 9.36 -14.85
N LEU A 127 -23.64 8.04 -14.71
CA LEU A 127 -22.90 7.32 -13.66
C LEU A 127 -21.39 7.51 -13.78
N ALA A 128 -20.84 7.41 -14.99
CA ALA A 128 -19.42 7.65 -15.24
C ALA A 128 -18.99 9.08 -14.85
N ARG A 129 -19.83 10.09 -15.15
CA ARG A 129 -19.59 11.48 -14.75
C ARG A 129 -19.72 11.69 -13.24
N ALA A 130 -20.75 11.13 -12.62
CA ALA A 130 -20.94 11.21 -11.16
C ALA A 130 -19.75 10.60 -10.42
N ARG A 131 -19.27 9.45 -10.90
CA ARG A 131 -18.09 8.76 -10.38
C ARG A 131 -16.81 9.61 -10.49
N HIS A 132 -16.58 10.25 -11.63
CA HIS A 132 -15.46 11.18 -11.81
C HIS A 132 -15.56 12.39 -10.86
N LEU A 133 -16.76 12.97 -10.71
CA LEU A 133 -16.97 14.11 -9.82
C LEU A 133 -16.72 13.74 -8.35
N LEU A 134 -17.21 12.58 -7.92
CA LEU A 134 -17.01 12.06 -6.56
C LEU A 134 -15.53 11.81 -6.25
N TRP A 135 -14.76 11.26 -7.20
CA TRP A 135 -13.32 11.10 -7.03
C TRP A 135 -12.57 12.43 -6.99
N SER A 136 -12.90 13.36 -7.89
CA SER A 136 -12.24 14.68 -7.92
C SER A 136 -12.55 15.55 -6.69
N ALA A 137 -13.69 15.32 -6.04
CA ALA A 137 -14.05 16.00 -4.80
C ALA A 137 -13.22 15.50 -3.61
N ASP A 138 -12.78 14.25 -3.63
CA ASP A 138 -11.94 13.65 -2.58
C ASP A 138 -10.54 14.28 -2.56
N ASP A 139 -9.98 14.58 -3.74
CA ASP A 139 -8.67 15.25 -3.91
C ASP A 139 -8.63 16.68 -3.35
N THR A 140 -9.80 17.33 -3.19
CA THR A 140 -9.87 18.70 -2.64
C THR A 140 -9.85 18.75 -1.12
N TYR A 141 -9.95 17.61 -0.42
CA TYR A 141 -9.77 17.53 1.03
C TYR A 141 -8.29 17.38 1.40
N GLN A 142 -7.48 18.40 1.08
CA GLN A 142 -6.23 18.65 1.78
C GLN A 142 -6.55 19.50 3.01
N GLY A 143 -7.08 18.88 4.06
CA GLY A 143 -7.08 19.50 5.38
C GLY A 143 -5.65 19.88 5.77
N ASP A 144 -5.46 21.01 6.43
CA ASP A 144 -4.18 21.57 6.92
C ASP A 144 -3.48 20.62 7.92
N ALA A 145 -3.06 19.44 7.49
CA ALA A 145 -2.26 18.50 8.24
C ALA A 145 -0.84 18.50 7.65
N PRO A 146 0.19 18.88 8.42
CA PRO A 146 1.55 18.68 7.99
C PRO A 146 1.80 17.17 8.07
N LEU A 147 1.90 16.49 6.93
CA LEU A 147 2.79 15.33 6.68
C LEU A 147 2.52 14.73 5.29
N GLY A 148 3.42 15.05 4.35
CA GLY A 148 3.92 14.15 3.30
C GLY A 148 2.91 13.42 2.40
N GLY A 149 2.62 14.02 1.24
CA GLY A 149 1.84 13.44 0.14
C GLY A 149 2.47 12.23 -0.58
N ALA A 150 2.87 11.20 0.17
CA ALA A 150 3.42 9.97 -0.38
C ALA A 150 2.55 8.71 -0.12
N HIS A 151 1.46 8.81 0.64
CA HIS A 151 0.73 7.62 1.11
C HIS A 151 -0.61 7.33 0.40
N LEU A 152 -1.01 8.14 -0.59
CA LEU A 152 -2.29 7.93 -1.29
C LEU A 152 -2.18 7.08 -2.57
N ARG A 153 -0.96 6.82 -3.08
CA ARG A 153 -0.75 5.96 -4.26
C ARG A 153 -0.86 4.45 -3.97
N ASP A 154 -0.77 4.06 -2.70
CA ASP A 154 -0.92 2.64 -2.31
C ASP A 154 -2.40 2.22 -2.18
N ARG A 155 -3.35 3.17 -2.18
CA ARG A 155 -4.80 2.90 -2.05
C ARG A 155 -5.50 2.53 -3.36
N GLU A 156 -4.91 2.84 -4.51
CA GLU A 156 -5.42 2.37 -5.81
C GLU A 156 -5.33 0.83 -5.91
N VAL A 157 -4.28 0.23 -5.34
CA VAL A 157 -4.08 -1.23 -5.36
C VAL A 157 -5.00 -1.95 -4.35
N GLU A 158 -5.28 -1.35 -3.19
CA GLU A 158 -6.20 -1.94 -2.21
C GLU A 158 -7.67 -1.86 -2.67
N ALA A 159 -8.07 -0.81 -3.41
CA ALA A 159 -9.42 -0.69 -3.96
C ALA A 159 -9.68 -1.73 -5.07
N GLU A 160 -8.71 -1.99 -5.95
CA GLU A 160 -8.81 -3.07 -6.95
C GLU A 160 -8.90 -4.47 -6.31
N HIS A 161 -8.23 -4.68 -5.17
CA HIS A 161 -8.31 -5.95 -4.43
C HIS A 161 -9.64 -6.14 -3.68
N LEU A 162 -10.31 -5.06 -3.27
CA LEU A 162 -11.60 -5.13 -2.59
C LEU A 162 -12.75 -5.46 -3.54
N ASP A 163 -12.68 -5.04 -4.81
CA ASP A 163 -13.65 -5.43 -5.85
C ASP A 163 -13.55 -6.94 -6.21
N GLU A 164 -12.35 -7.53 -6.15
CA GLU A 164 -12.16 -8.98 -6.34
C GLU A 164 -12.66 -9.82 -5.14
N VAL A 165 -12.54 -9.30 -3.91
CA VAL A 165 -13.01 -10.00 -2.70
C VAL A 165 -14.54 -9.97 -2.58
N CYS A 166 -15.18 -8.87 -2.99
CA CYS A 166 -16.64 -8.74 -2.96
C CYS A 166 -17.36 -9.50 -4.09
N THR A 167 -16.66 -9.88 -5.17
CA THR A 167 -17.23 -10.71 -6.24
C THR A 167 -17.06 -12.22 -6.00
N ALA A 168 -16.37 -12.61 -4.92
CA ALA A 168 -16.16 -14.01 -4.52
C ALA A 168 -17.14 -14.54 -3.46
N PHE A 169 -18.20 -13.79 -3.12
CA PHE A 169 -19.31 -14.23 -2.27
C PHE A 169 -20.67 -14.07 -2.96
#